data_AF-A6JV28-F1
#
_entry.id   AF-A6JV28-F1
#
_cell.length_a   1.000
_cell.length_b   1.000
_cell.length_c   1.000
_cell.angle_alpha   90.00
_cell.angle_beta   90.00
_cell.angle_gamma   90.00
#
_symmetry.space_group_name_H-M   'P 1'
#
loop_
_entity.id
_entity.type
_entity.pdbx_description
1 polymer ?
#
loop_
_entity_poly.entity_id
_entity_poly.type
_entity_poly.pdbx_seq_one_letter_code
_entity_poly.pdbx_strand_id
1 'polypeptide(L)'
;MTQLFLTSVLECPFYKGPKLLPKYQVKSFLTPCCSLETPMDLHLYKSVVIGLIDLLGSRLYFASKVLTPYYYTIDVEIKLDEDGFVLPFTVDEDVHTRVALCIDGPQRFCLGSKHLLGKEAIKQRHLRLLGYQVVQVPYHELELLTSRLELVDYLQRKLFSQSSTVHW
;
A
#
# COMPACT_ATOMS: atom_id res chain seq x y z
N MET A 1 17.40 10.04 -2.54
CA MET A 1 17.66 8.80 -1.77
C MET A 1 17.63 7.62 -2.75
N THR A 2 18.61 6.72 -2.76
CA THR A 2 18.60 5.55 -3.66
C THR A 2 17.82 4.39 -3.06
N GLN A 3 17.19 3.55 -3.89
CA GLN A 3 16.48 2.34 -3.41
C GLN A 3 17.40 1.44 -2.56
N LEU A 4 18.67 1.31 -2.95
CA LEU A 4 19.69 0.57 -2.18
C LEU A 4 19.90 1.13 -0.76
N PHE A 5 19.97 2.46 -0.62
CA PHE A 5 20.11 3.08 0.70
C PHE A 5 18.87 2.83 1.56
N LEU A 6 17.68 2.99 0.98
CA LEU A 6 16.42 2.71 1.68
C LEU A 6 16.35 1.26 2.15
N THR A 7 16.65 0.29 1.28
CA THR A 7 16.71 -1.13 1.63
C THR A 7 17.70 -1.37 2.76
N SER A 8 18.91 -0.81 2.68
CA SER A 8 19.91 -0.98 3.75
C SER A 8 19.43 -0.41 5.09
N VAL A 9 18.75 0.74 5.10
CA VAL A 9 18.25 1.38 6.32
C VAL A 9 17.11 0.59 6.94
N LEU A 10 16.17 0.10 6.13
CA LEU A 10 14.99 -0.61 6.62
C LEU A 10 15.32 -2.08 6.99
N GLU A 11 16.08 -2.78 6.16
CA GLU A 11 16.31 -4.22 6.29
C GLU A 11 17.51 -4.58 7.15
N CYS A 12 18.47 -3.67 7.28
CA CYS A 12 19.69 -3.88 8.04
C CYS A 12 19.95 -2.71 9.01
N PRO A 13 19.06 -2.45 10.00
CA PRO A 13 19.18 -1.30 10.89
C PRO A 13 20.49 -1.32 11.72
N PHE A 14 21.09 -2.49 11.88
CA PHE A 14 22.37 -2.70 12.56
C PHE A 14 23.61 -2.45 11.68
N TYR A 15 23.45 -2.15 10.38
CA TYR A 15 24.57 -1.92 9.48
C TYR A 15 25.30 -0.60 9.82
N LYS A 16 26.52 -0.71 10.34
CA LYS A 16 27.41 0.41 10.67
C LYS A 16 28.52 0.66 9.63
N GLY A 17 28.48 -0.06 8.51
CA GLY A 17 29.52 -0.03 7.49
C GLY A 17 29.58 1.27 6.69
N PRO A 18 30.57 1.40 5.79
CA PRO A 18 30.76 2.61 5.01
C PRO A 18 29.51 2.89 4.15
N LYS A 19 28.87 4.03 4.42
CA LYS A 19 27.80 4.56 3.57
C LYS A 19 28.43 5.23 2.36
N LEU A 20 27.78 5.15 1.19
CA LEU A 20 28.21 5.91 0.02
C LEU A 20 28.38 7.38 0.41
N LEU A 21 29.56 7.94 0.14
CA LEU A 21 29.82 9.35 0.41
C LEU A 21 28.80 10.22 -0.34
N PRO A 22 28.37 11.37 0.21
CA PRO A 22 27.35 12.23 -0.43
C PRO A 22 27.62 12.54 -1.91
N LYS A 23 28.90 12.62 -2.32
CA LYS A 23 29.34 12.83 -3.71
C LYS A 23 29.00 11.67 -4.68
N TYR A 24 28.82 10.46 -4.17
CA TYR A 24 28.46 9.26 -4.94
C TYR A 24 26.98 8.88 -4.77
N GLN A 25 26.25 9.59 -3.91
CA GLN A 25 24.81 9.39 -3.76
C GLN A 25 24.11 10.02 -4.95
N VAL A 26 23.30 9.23 -5.66
CA VAL A 26 22.36 9.79 -6.64
C VAL A 26 21.36 10.67 -5.88
N LYS A 27 21.42 11.98 -6.14
CA LYS A 27 20.61 12.99 -5.44
C LYS A 27 19.10 12.73 -5.63
N SER A 28 18.73 12.36 -6.85
CA SER A 28 17.42 11.77 -7.18
C SER A 28 17.54 10.96 -8.47
N PHE A 29 16.79 9.87 -8.57
CA PHE A 29 16.38 9.42 -9.89
C PHE A 29 15.31 10.43 -10.32
N LEU A 30 15.63 11.27 -11.32
CA LEU A 30 14.68 12.25 -11.87
C LEU A 30 13.50 11.58 -12.59
N THR A 31 13.50 10.26 -12.68
CA THR A 31 12.44 9.51 -13.30
C THR A 31 11.24 9.43 -12.37
N PRO A 32 10.03 9.77 -12.86
CA PRO A 32 8.79 9.53 -12.13
C PRO A 32 8.76 8.10 -11.57
N CYS A 33 8.09 7.90 -10.43
CA CYS A 33 7.96 6.64 -9.68
C CYS A 33 7.74 5.38 -10.55
N CYS A 34 7.25 5.55 -11.79
CA CYS A 34 7.18 4.59 -12.89
C CYS A 34 8.48 3.78 -13.18
N SER A 35 9.67 4.25 -12.79
CA SER A 35 10.91 3.45 -12.98
C SER A 35 11.16 2.42 -11.87
N LEU A 36 10.60 2.63 -10.69
CA LEU A 36 10.81 1.78 -9.52
C LEU A 36 9.61 0.87 -9.25
N GLU A 37 8.42 1.29 -9.65
CA GLU A 37 7.17 0.58 -9.41
C GLU A 37 6.48 0.23 -10.72
N THR A 38 5.84 -0.95 -10.79
CA THR A 38 4.90 -1.21 -11.89
C THR A 38 3.70 -0.27 -11.76
N PRO A 39 3.34 0.48 -12.81
CA PRO A 39 2.17 1.34 -12.81
C PRO A 39 0.91 0.59 -12.35
N MET A 40 0.08 1.30 -11.58
CA MET A 40 -1.22 0.80 -11.15
C MET A 40 -2.12 0.51 -12.34
N ASP A 41 -2.83 -0.62 -12.30
CA ASP A 41 -3.89 -0.92 -13.26
C ASP A 41 -5.09 0.00 -13.03
N LEU A 42 -5.38 0.86 -14.01
CA LEU A 42 -6.43 1.87 -13.87
C LEU A 42 -7.84 1.27 -13.79
N HIS A 43 -8.08 0.11 -14.40
CA HIS A 43 -9.39 -0.55 -14.36
C HIS A 43 -9.65 -1.13 -12.97
N LEU A 44 -8.68 -1.89 -12.44
CA LEU A 44 -8.76 -2.42 -11.09
C LEU A 44 -8.87 -1.31 -10.05
N TYR A 45 -8.08 -0.25 -10.20
CA TYR A 45 -8.17 0.91 -9.33
C TYR A 45 -9.56 1.54 -9.31
N LYS A 46 -10.17 1.78 -10.47
CA LYS A 46 -11.53 2.34 -10.55
C LYS A 46 -12.54 1.44 -9.86
N SER A 47 -12.46 0.12 -10.07
CA SER A 47 -13.33 -0.85 -9.41
C SER A 47 -13.18 -0.76 -7.89
N VAL A 48 -11.95 -0.86 -7.37
CA VAL A 48 -11.68 -0.79 -5.92
C VAL A 48 -12.15 0.55 -5.33
N VAL A 49 -11.92 1.68 -6.01
CA VAL A 49 -12.38 3.00 -5.52
C VAL A 49 -13.90 3.07 -5.41
N ILE A 50 -14.64 2.50 -6.37
CA ILE A 50 -16.10 2.42 -6.29
C ILE A 50 -16.51 1.60 -5.07
N GLY A 51 -15.93 0.40 -4.90
CA GLY A 51 -16.23 -0.46 -3.76
C GLY A 51 -15.88 0.17 -2.41
N LEU A 52 -14.79 0.93 -2.33
CA LEU A 52 -14.42 1.68 -1.12
C LEU A 52 -15.38 2.82 -0.82
N ILE A 53 -15.90 3.53 -1.83
CA ILE A 53 -16.91 4.57 -1.62
C ILE A 53 -18.19 3.96 -1.09
N ASP A 54 -18.60 2.79 -1.57
CA ASP A 54 -19.80 2.12 -1.07
C ASP A 54 -19.62 1.57 0.34
N LEU A 55 -18.43 1.04 0.63
CA LEU A 55 -18.10 0.48 1.94
C LEU A 55 -17.98 1.57 3.01
N LEU A 56 -17.28 2.66 2.70
CA LEU A 56 -16.96 3.73 3.65
C LEU A 56 -17.97 4.89 3.59
N GLY A 57 -18.90 4.87 2.63
CA GLY A 57 -19.91 5.89 2.38
C GLY A 57 -19.40 7.17 1.71
N SER A 58 -18.08 7.38 1.59
CA SER A 58 -17.52 8.60 0.97
C SER A 58 -16.07 8.44 0.52
N ARG A 59 -15.69 9.21 -0.51
CA ARG A 59 -14.31 9.34 -0.99
C ARG A 59 -13.41 10.09 0.01
N LEU A 60 -13.98 10.75 1.01
CA LEU A 60 -13.25 11.52 2.04
C LEU A 60 -12.49 10.65 3.03
N TYR A 61 -12.73 9.35 3.08
CA TYR A 61 -12.13 8.44 4.06
C TYR A 61 -10.83 7.76 3.61
N PHE A 62 -10.34 8.06 2.41
CA PHE A 62 -9.11 7.48 1.92
C PHE A 62 -8.38 8.42 0.97
N ALA A 63 -7.06 8.30 0.89
CA ALA A 63 -6.25 8.99 -0.10
C ALA A 63 -5.80 8.00 -1.18
N SER A 64 -5.53 8.49 -2.40
CA SER A 64 -5.06 7.65 -3.51
C SER A 64 -3.72 8.14 -4.01
N LYS A 65 -2.87 7.22 -4.46
CA LYS A 65 -1.53 7.54 -4.99
C LYS A 65 -0.70 8.38 -4.01
N VAL A 66 -0.68 7.98 -2.74
CA VAL A 66 0.02 8.71 -1.68
C VAL A 66 1.53 8.44 -1.81
N LEU A 67 2.31 9.49 -2.05
CA LEU A 67 3.76 9.39 -2.07
C LEU A 67 4.31 9.46 -0.65
N THR A 68 4.96 8.38 -0.22
CA THR A 68 5.63 8.34 1.08
C THR A 68 6.95 9.12 1.06
N PRO A 69 7.45 9.59 2.22
CA PRO A 69 8.79 10.18 2.33
C PRO A 69 9.93 9.25 1.87
N TYR A 70 9.65 7.96 1.74
CA TYR A 70 10.56 6.90 1.32
C TYR A 70 10.39 6.51 -0.15
N TYR A 71 9.72 7.35 -0.95
CA TYR A 71 9.57 7.22 -2.41
C TYR A 71 8.78 6.00 -2.89
N TYR A 72 8.04 5.34 -2.00
CA TYR A 72 6.98 4.43 -2.40
C TYR A 72 5.69 5.18 -2.66
N THR A 73 4.95 4.79 -3.69
CA THR A 73 3.58 5.27 -3.93
C THR A 73 2.58 4.25 -3.39
N ILE A 74 1.81 4.60 -2.39
CA ILE A 74 0.72 3.77 -1.89
C ILE A 74 -0.50 3.97 -2.80
N ASP A 75 -1.09 2.86 -3.26
CA ASP A 75 -2.22 2.89 -4.18
C ASP A 75 -3.44 3.56 -3.53
N VAL A 76 -3.81 3.11 -2.32
CA VAL A 76 -4.80 3.75 -1.44
C VAL A 76 -4.32 3.72 0.02
N GLU A 77 -4.40 4.86 0.71
CA GLU A 77 -4.14 4.97 2.16
C GLU A 77 -5.47 5.18 2.89
N ILE A 78 -5.70 4.42 3.96
CA ILE A 78 -6.82 4.57 4.89
C ILE A 78 -6.25 4.80 6.29
N LYS A 79 -6.80 5.77 7.02
CA LYS A 79 -6.37 6.10 8.39
C LYS A 79 -7.42 5.58 9.37
N LEU A 80 -6.97 4.94 10.44
CA LEU A 80 -7.81 4.44 11.52
C LEU A 80 -7.39 5.07 12.85
N ASP A 81 -8.37 5.36 13.71
CA ASP A 81 -8.13 5.72 15.11
C ASP A 81 -7.81 4.48 15.99
N GLU A 82 -7.65 4.69 17.29
CA GLU A 82 -7.32 3.63 18.26
C GLU A 82 -8.41 2.55 18.35
N ASP A 83 -9.67 2.93 18.16
CA ASP A 83 -10.83 2.03 18.19
C ASP A 83 -11.04 1.30 16.84
N GLY A 84 -10.27 1.67 15.81
CA GLY A 84 -10.35 1.10 14.47
C GLY A 84 -11.39 1.75 13.56
N PHE A 85 -11.96 2.89 13.93
CA PHE A 85 -12.84 3.67 13.05
C PHE A 85 -12.04 4.42 11.99
N VAL A 86 -12.66 4.56 10.82
CA VAL A 86 -12.02 5.21 9.67
C VAL A 86 -12.08 6.72 9.80
N LEU A 87 -10.92 7.36 9.73
CA LEU A 87 -10.77 8.81 9.78
C LEU A 87 -10.78 9.42 8.37
N PRO A 88 -11.24 10.68 8.21
CA PRO A 88 -11.07 11.40 6.95
C PRO A 88 -9.58 11.51 6.57
N PHE A 89 -9.25 11.36 5.29
CA PHE A 89 -7.86 11.29 4.84
C PHE A 89 -7.05 12.57 5.13
N THR A 90 -7.73 13.70 5.31
CA THR A 90 -7.14 15.01 5.61
C THR A 90 -6.70 15.17 7.06
N VAL A 91 -7.15 14.29 7.96
CA VAL A 91 -6.81 14.34 9.39
C VAL A 91 -5.48 13.63 9.62
N ASP A 92 -4.55 14.27 10.32
CA ASP A 92 -3.27 13.66 10.74
C ASP A 92 -3.14 13.53 12.27
N GLU A 93 -4.10 14.07 13.03
CA GLU A 93 -4.23 13.90 14.48
C GLU A 93 -4.97 12.59 14.80
N ASP A 94 -4.69 11.99 15.95
CA ASP A 94 -5.35 10.77 16.45
C ASP A 94 -5.29 9.54 15.51
N VAL A 95 -4.38 9.55 14.53
CA VAL A 95 -4.17 8.40 13.63
C VAL A 95 -3.35 7.34 14.37
N HIS A 96 -4.00 6.23 14.72
CA HIS A 96 -3.35 5.09 15.36
C HIS A 96 -2.74 4.14 14.32
N THR A 97 -3.49 3.83 13.26
CA THR A 97 -3.06 2.89 12.22
C THR A 97 -3.22 3.49 10.82
N ARG A 98 -2.19 3.29 9.99
CA ARG A 98 -2.23 3.63 8.55
C ARG A 98 -2.27 2.36 7.73
N VAL A 99 -3.39 2.12 7.06
CA VAL A 99 -3.55 0.98 6.15
C VAL A 99 -3.06 1.38 4.76
N ALA A 100 -2.10 0.62 4.24
CA ALA A 100 -1.66 0.72 2.86
C ALA A 100 -2.32 -0.40 2.04
N LEU A 101 -3.34 -0.04 1.27
CA LEU A 101 -4.01 -0.97 0.37
C LEU A 101 -3.22 -1.04 -0.94
N CYS A 102 -2.64 -2.20 -1.25
CA CYS A 102 -1.89 -2.46 -2.49
C CYS A 102 -2.80 -3.17 -3.49
N ILE A 103 -3.10 -2.51 -4.61
CA ILE A 103 -3.94 -3.03 -5.69
C ILE A 103 -3.03 -3.63 -6.74
N ASP A 104 -2.87 -4.96 -6.71
CA ASP A 104 -1.88 -5.64 -7.52
C ASP A 104 -2.47 -6.20 -8.80
N GLY A 105 -2.23 -5.48 -9.90
CA GLY A 105 -2.59 -5.90 -11.26
C GLY A 105 -1.73 -7.06 -11.79
N PRO A 106 -2.09 -7.66 -12.94
CA PRO A 106 -1.36 -8.81 -13.50
C PRO A 106 0.14 -8.56 -13.71
N GLN A 107 0.50 -7.33 -14.09
CA GLN A 107 1.89 -6.91 -14.33
C GLN A 107 2.75 -6.81 -13.06
N ARG A 108 2.17 -7.00 -11.88
CA ARG A 108 2.86 -7.05 -10.59
C ARG A 108 3.19 -8.48 -10.14
N PHE A 109 2.80 -9.50 -10.91
CA PHE A 109 3.05 -10.90 -10.63
C PHE A 109 4.03 -11.52 -11.64
N CYS A 110 4.73 -12.57 -11.20
CA CYS A 110 5.48 -13.44 -12.09
C CYS A 110 4.52 -14.19 -13.01
N LEU A 111 4.86 -14.27 -14.30
CA LEU A 111 4.06 -14.92 -15.34
C LEU A 111 3.60 -16.32 -14.92
N GLY A 112 2.31 -16.59 -15.02
CA GLY A 112 1.72 -17.90 -14.71
C GLY A 112 1.72 -18.26 -13.22
N SER A 113 1.97 -17.32 -12.31
CA SER A 113 1.99 -17.56 -10.87
C SER A 113 1.27 -16.47 -10.09
N LYS A 114 0.97 -16.74 -8.82
CA LYS A 114 0.46 -15.76 -7.85
C LYS A 114 1.56 -15.12 -7.01
N HIS A 115 2.83 -15.27 -7.40
CA HIS A 115 3.96 -14.64 -6.72
C HIS A 115 4.18 -13.22 -7.23
N LEU A 116 4.27 -12.26 -6.31
CA LEU A 116 4.63 -10.89 -6.65
C LEU A 116 6.04 -10.82 -7.23
N LEU A 117 6.26 -9.87 -8.14
CA LEU A 117 7.60 -9.46 -8.54
C LEU A 117 8.38 -8.96 -7.33
N GLY A 118 9.68 -9.22 -7.29
CA GLY A 118 10.53 -8.88 -6.14
C GLY A 118 10.45 -7.41 -5.71
N LYS A 119 10.29 -6.48 -6.67
CA LYS A 119 10.12 -5.05 -6.38
C LYS A 119 8.82 -4.73 -5.63
N GLU A 120 7.73 -5.43 -5.94
CA GLU A 120 6.42 -5.24 -5.31
C GLU A 120 6.39 -5.91 -3.92
N ALA A 121 6.98 -7.10 -3.81
CA ALA A 121 7.15 -7.79 -2.53
C ALA A 121 8.02 -6.95 -1.56
N ILE A 122 9.13 -6.38 -2.04
CA ILE A 122 10.00 -5.49 -1.27
C ILE A 122 9.25 -4.23 -0.85
N LYS A 123 8.48 -3.60 -1.73
CA LYS A 123 7.64 -2.44 -1.41
C LYS A 123 6.69 -2.75 -0.26
N GLN A 124 5.92 -3.83 -0.34
CA GLN A 124 5.01 -4.23 0.74
C GLN A 124 5.75 -4.52 2.05
N ARG A 125 6.91 -5.20 2.00
CA ARG A 125 7.72 -5.45 3.19
C ARG A 125 8.25 -4.16 3.82
N HIS A 126 8.74 -3.23 3.02
CA HIS A 126 9.23 -1.94 3.51
C HIS A 126 8.10 -1.09 4.09
N LEU A 127 6.91 -1.08 3.48
CA LEU A 127 5.74 -0.41 4.05
C LEU A 127 5.40 -0.96 5.44
N ARG A 128 5.47 -2.28 5.65
CA ARG A 128 5.29 -2.88 6.99
C ARG A 128 6.36 -2.40 7.99
N LEU A 129 7.63 -2.36 7.58
CA LEU A 129 8.72 -1.85 8.43
C LEU A 129 8.56 -0.35 8.76
N LEU A 130 7.89 0.40 7.89
CA LEU A 130 7.55 1.80 8.09
C LEU A 130 6.30 2.01 8.97
N GLY A 131 5.69 0.94 9.49
CA GLY A 131 4.54 0.99 10.38
C GLY A 131 3.18 0.96 9.68
N TYR A 132 3.12 0.71 8.37
CA TYR A 132 1.84 0.54 7.69
C TYR A 132 1.27 -0.86 7.88
N GLN A 133 -0.04 -0.94 8.09
CA GLN A 133 -0.78 -2.18 7.91
C GLN A 133 -1.00 -2.41 6.41
N VAL A 134 -0.23 -3.32 5.82
CA VAL A 134 -0.32 -3.59 4.38
C VAL A 134 -1.41 -4.61 4.08
N VAL A 135 -2.41 -4.19 3.30
CA VAL A 135 -3.51 -5.04 2.82
C VAL A 135 -3.37 -5.23 1.31
N GLN A 136 -3.29 -6.47 0.87
CA GLN A 136 -3.16 -6.80 -0.55
C GLN A 136 -4.51 -7.12 -1.20
N VAL A 137 -4.76 -6.50 -2.35
CA VAL A 137 -5.89 -6.76 -3.25
C VAL A 137 -5.35 -7.24 -4.60
N PRO A 138 -5.19 -8.56 -4.81
CA PRO A 138 -4.67 -9.10 -6.06
C PRO A 138 -5.75 -9.17 -7.14
N TYR A 139 -5.36 -8.92 -8.39
CA TYR A 139 -6.27 -8.91 -9.55
C TYR A 139 -7.09 -10.20 -9.70
N HIS A 140 -6.46 -11.35 -9.48
CA HIS A 140 -7.10 -12.65 -9.67
C HIS A 140 -8.15 -12.97 -8.60
N GLU A 141 -8.20 -12.22 -7.49
CA GLU A 141 -9.32 -12.27 -6.56
C GLU A 141 -10.45 -11.33 -7.02
N LEU A 142 -10.10 -10.12 -7.51
CA LEU A 142 -11.07 -9.16 -8.02
C LEU A 142 -11.82 -9.66 -9.27
N GLU A 143 -11.14 -10.38 -10.17
CA GLU A 143 -11.73 -10.93 -11.39
C GLU A 143 -12.80 -12.01 -11.13
N LEU A 144 -12.80 -12.60 -9.93
CA LEU A 144 -13.81 -13.57 -9.52
C LEU A 144 -15.10 -12.92 -9.03
N LEU A 145 -15.07 -11.62 -8.74
CA LEU A 145 -16.21 -10.88 -8.20
C LEU A 145 -17.12 -10.46 -9.35
N THR A 146 -18.37 -10.88 -9.26
CA THR A 146 -19.38 -10.70 -10.31
C THR A 146 -20.30 -9.52 -10.04
N SER A 147 -20.35 -9.03 -8.79
CA SER A 147 -21.26 -7.96 -8.39
C SER A 147 -20.60 -6.90 -7.50
N ARG A 148 -21.22 -5.73 -7.45
CA ARG A 148 -20.82 -4.61 -6.57
C ARG A 148 -20.94 -4.98 -5.08
N LEU A 149 -21.92 -5.81 -4.71
CA LEU A 149 -22.08 -6.30 -3.34
C LEU A 149 -20.93 -7.25 -2.95
N GLU A 150 -20.54 -8.17 -3.84
CA GLU A 150 -19.39 -9.05 -3.61
C GLU A 150 -18.08 -8.27 -3.47
N LEU A 151 -17.92 -7.18 -4.24
CA LEU A 151 -16.78 -6.28 -4.09
C LEU A 151 -16.72 -5.60 -2.73
N VAL A 152 -17.86 -5.08 -2.25
CA VAL A 152 -17.94 -4.44 -0.93
C VAL A 152 -17.63 -5.44 0.18
N ASP A 153 -18.25 -6.63 0.15
CA ASP A 153 -17.98 -7.70 1.11
C ASP A 153 -16.51 -8.14 1.11
N TYR A 154 -15.93 -8.30 -0.08
CA TYR A 154 -14.53 -8.62 -0.25
C TYR A 154 -13.61 -7.56 0.39
N LEU A 155 -13.85 -6.27 0.10
CA LEU A 155 -13.06 -5.18 0.66
C LEU A 155 -13.23 -5.07 2.17
N GLN A 156 -14.45 -5.25 2.68
CA GLN A 156 -14.73 -5.26 4.12
C GLN A 156 -13.92 -6.35 4.82
N ARG A 157 -13.94 -7.59 4.30
CA ARG A 157 -13.14 -8.69 4.84
C ARG A 157 -11.64 -8.41 4.74
N LYS A 158 -11.15 -7.84 3.63
CA LYS A 158 -9.72 -7.53 3.47
C LYS A 158 -9.23 -6.47 4.44
N LEU A 159 -10.04 -5.45 4.71
CA LEU A 159 -9.66 -4.30 5.55
C LEU A 159 -9.87 -4.56 7.05
N PHE A 160 -10.97 -5.22 7.43
CA PHE A 160 -11.43 -5.24 8.83
C PHE A 160 -11.50 -6.64 9.46
N SER A 161 -11.10 -7.71 8.79
CA SER A 161 -11.17 -9.08 9.36
C SER A 161 -10.26 -9.31 10.59
N GLN A 162 -9.38 -8.35 10.94
CA GLN A 162 -8.48 -8.44 12.09
C GLN A 162 -8.92 -7.58 13.30
N SER A 163 -10.06 -6.88 13.25
CA SER A 163 -10.55 -6.06 14.38
C SER A 163 -11.41 -6.84 15.40
N SER A 164 -11.21 -8.16 15.53
CA SER A 164 -11.82 -8.97 16.58
C SER A 164 -10.93 -9.04 17.83
N THR A 165 -10.66 -7.89 18.45
CA THR A 165 -10.65 -7.85 19.93
C THR A 165 -11.96 -7.20 20.37
N VAL A 166 -13.06 -7.91 20.08
CA VAL A 166 -14.35 -7.63 20.74
C VAL A 166 -14.25 -8.27 22.11
N HIS A 167 -13.93 -7.49 23.12
CA HIS A 167 -14.27 -7.87 24.49
C HIS A 167 -15.79 -7.77 24.60
N TRP A 168 -16.42 -8.93 24.87
CA TRP A 168 -17.83 -9.03 25.27
C TRP A 168 -18.08 -8.32 26.60
#